data_AF-A0A834DYG3-F1
#
_entry.id   AF-A0A834DYG3-F1
#
_cell.length_a   1.000
_cell.length_b   1.000
_cell.length_c   1.000
_cell.angle_alpha   90.00
_cell.angle_beta   90.00
_cell.angle_gamma   90.00
#
_symmetry.space_group_name_H-M   'P 1'
#
loop_
_entity.id
_entity.type
_entity.pdbx_description
1 polymer ?
#
loop_
_entity_poly.entity_id
_entity_poly.type
_entity_poly.pdbx_seq_one_letter_code
_entity_poly.pdbx_strand_id
1 'polypeptide(L)'
;MLRKARRKLIYEKAKHYHKEYRQMYRTEIRMARMARKAGNFYVPAEPKLAFVIRIRGINGVSPKVRKVLQLLRLRQIFNGTFVKLNKASINMLRIVEPYIAWGYPNLKSVNELIYKRGYGKINKKRIALTDNALIARSLGKYGIICMEDLIHEIYTVGKRFKEANNFLWPFKLSSPRGGMKKKTTHFVEGGDAGNREDQINRLIRRMN
;
A
#
# COMPACT_ATOMS: atom_id res chain seq x y z
N MET A 1 11.40 4.47 -33.43
CA MET A 1 11.63 3.06 -33.01
C MET A 1 11.67 2.84 -31.49
N LEU A 2 12.30 3.72 -30.69
CA LEU A 2 12.47 3.57 -29.23
C LEU A 2 11.15 3.43 -28.42
N ARG A 3 10.08 4.16 -28.77
CA ARG A 3 8.78 4.09 -28.05
C ARG A 3 8.10 2.73 -28.20
N LYS A 4 8.15 2.13 -29.41
CA LYS A 4 7.58 0.80 -29.70
C LYS A 4 8.33 -0.29 -28.92
N ALA A 5 9.66 -0.23 -28.93
CA ALA A 5 10.50 -1.15 -28.15
C ALA A 5 10.23 -1.05 -26.64
N ARG A 6 10.12 0.17 -26.08
CA ARG A 6 9.75 0.37 -24.67
C ARG A 6 8.36 -0.19 -24.35
N ARG A 7 7.37 0.01 -25.21
CA ARG A 7 6.02 -0.55 -25.00
C ARG A 7 6.03 -2.08 -25.00
N LYS A 8 6.80 -2.70 -25.90
CA LYS A 8 6.99 -4.16 -25.91
C LYS A 8 7.63 -4.65 -24.61
N LEU A 9 8.68 -3.97 -24.14
CA LEU A 9 9.34 -4.29 -22.86
C LEU A 9 8.37 -4.19 -21.67
N ILE A 10 7.59 -3.11 -21.60
CA ILE A 10 6.59 -2.90 -20.54
C ILE A 10 5.54 -4.03 -20.57
N TYR A 11 5.08 -4.42 -21.77
CA TYR A 11 4.13 -5.51 -21.92
C TYR A 11 4.68 -6.86 -21.42
N GLU A 12 5.91 -7.21 -21.80
CA GLU A 12 6.55 -8.46 -21.34
C GLU A 12 6.75 -8.47 -19.82
N LYS A 13 7.16 -7.34 -19.23
CA LYS A 13 7.26 -7.17 -17.77
C LYS A 13 5.90 -7.36 -17.09
N ALA A 14 4.86 -6.70 -17.58
CA ALA A 14 3.51 -6.83 -17.04
C ALA A 14 2.99 -8.28 -17.10
N LYS A 15 3.25 -8.97 -18.21
CA LYS A 15 2.94 -10.40 -18.39
C LYS A 15 3.69 -11.26 -17.38
N HIS A 16 4.98 -10.99 -17.16
CA HIS A 16 5.79 -11.69 -16.17
C HIS A 16 5.21 -11.50 -14.75
N TYR A 17 4.96 -10.26 -14.32
CA TYR A 17 4.40 -9.98 -13.00
C TYR A 17 3.03 -10.64 -12.80
N HIS A 18 2.18 -10.63 -13.83
CA HIS A 18 0.89 -11.30 -13.75
C HIS A 18 1.04 -12.83 -13.55
N LYS A 19 1.98 -13.45 -14.26
CA LYS A 19 2.31 -14.87 -14.10
C LYS A 19 2.82 -15.16 -12.68
N GLU A 20 3.71 -14.32 -12.18
CA GLU A 20 4.27 -14.41 -10.83
C GLU A 20 3.17 -14.34 -9.76
N TYR A 21 2.28 -13.35 -9.81
CA TYR A 21 1.17 -13.23 -8.85
C TYR A 21 0.25 -14.44 -8.87
N ARG A 22 -0.07 -14.95 -10.06
CA ARG A 22 -0.87 -16.18 -10.20
C ARG A 22 -0.17 -17.39 -9.60
N GLN A 23 1.15 -17.50 -9.79
CA GLN A 23 1.94 -18.58 -9.25
C GLN A 23 2.00 -18.50 -7.72
N MET A 24 2.29 -17.32 -7.15
CA MET A 24 2.29 -17.10 -5.70
C MET A 24 0.96 -17.53 -5.07
N TYR A 25 -0.17 -17.06 -5.62
CA TYR A 25 -1.50 -17.41 -5.13
C TYR A 25 -1.79 -18.91 -5.20
N ARG A 26 -1.44 -19.56 -6.32
CA ARG A 26 -1.63 -21.01 -6.49
C ARG A 26 -0.74 -21.82 -5.55
N THR A 27 0.48 -21.36 -5.28
CA THR A 27 1.42 -22.01 -4.36
C THR A 27 0.88 -21.98 -2.93
N GLU A 28 0.42 -20.82 -2.45
CA GLU A 28 -0.22 -20.69 -1.12
C GLU A 28 -1.38 -21.68 -0.94
N ILE A 29 -2.30 -21.73 -1.92
CA ILE A 29 -3.43 -22.67 -1.89
C ILE A 29 -2.95 -24.13 -1.90
N ARG A 30 -1.96 -24.44 -2.72
CA ARG A 30 -1.41 -25.80 -2.83
C ARG A 30 -0.79 -26.23 -1.50
N MET A 31 0.03 -25.39 -0.88
CA MET A 31 0.70 -25.68 0.39
C MET A 31 -0.33 -25.88 1.50
N ALA A 32 -1.34 -25.02 1.61
CA ALA A 32 -2.42 -25.19 2.57
C ALA A 32 -3.19 -26.51 2.38
N ARG A 33 -3.47 -26.91 1.12
CA ARG A 33 -4.12 -28.19 0.81
C ARG A 33 -3.24 -29.39 1.14
N MET A 34 -1.94 -29.32 0.84
CA MET A 34 -0.98 -30.38 1.14
C MET A 34 -0.83 -30.59 2.65
N ALA A 35 -0.70 -29.49 3.42
CA ALA A 35 -0.64 -29.55 4.87
C ALA A 35 -1.91 -30.21 5.44
N ARG A 36 -3.10 -29.76 5.00
CA ARG A 36 -4.38 -30.36 5.42
C ARG A 36 -4.48 -31.84 5.08
N LYS A 37 -4.02 -32.25 3.89
CA LYS A 37 -3.99 -33.67 3.47
C LYS A 37 -3.08 -34.51 4.36
N ALA A 38 -1.96 -33.95 4.81
CA ALA A 38 -1.01 -34.59 5.70
C ALA A 38 -1.39 -34.51 7.20
N GLY A 39 -2.52 -33.88 7.55
CA GLY A 39 -2.91 -33.63 8.95
C GLY A 39 -2.08 -32.54 9.65
N ASN A 40 -1.28 -31.78 8.89
CA ASN A 40 -0.40 -30.72 9.40
C ASN A 40 -1.01 -29.33 9.22
N PHE A 41 -0.46 -28.33 9.93
CA PHE A 41 -0.84 -26.93 9.80
C PHE A 41 0.10 -26.19 8.84
N TYR A 42 -0.49 -25.32 8.01
CA TYR A 42 0.27 -24.40 7.17
C TYR A 42 0.23 -22.99 7.78
N VAL A 43 1.40 -22.43 8.06
CA VAL A 43 1.54 -21.06 8.55
C VAL A 43 1.95 -20.18 7.36
N PRO A 44 1.09 -19.23 6.93
CA PRO A 44 1.43 -18.34 5.82
C PRO A 44 2.56 -17.38 6.21
N ALA A 45 3.26 -16.86 5.22
CA ALA A 45 4.33 -15.89 5.45
C ALA A 45 3.79 -14.60 6.10
N GLU A 46 4.58 -14.01 7.01
CA GLU A 46 4.22 -12.74 7.63
C GLU A 46 4.05 -11.63 6.58
N PRO A 47 3.06 -10.73 6.78
CA PRO A 47 2.82 -9.64 5.86
C PRO A 47 3.97 -8.63 5.90
N LYS A 48 4.48 -8.29 4.72
CA LYS A 48 5.61 -7.34 4.56
C LYS A 48 5.16 -5.90 4.30
N LEU A 49 3.89 -5.70 3.92
CA LEU A 49 3.33 -4.43 3.49
C LEU A 49 2.08 -4.09 4.29
N ALA A 50 1.99 -2.86 4.78
CA ALA A 50 0.76 -2.28 5.30
C ALA A 50 0.33 -1.08 4.47
N PHE A 51 -0.98 -0.90 4.35
CA PHE A 51 -1.56 0.37 3.95
C PHE A 51 -2.15 1.05 5.18
N VAL A 52 -1.72 2.29 5.41
CA VAL A 52 -2.03 3.05 6.63
C VAL A 52 -2.85 4.26 6.25
N ILE A 53 -4.02 4.41 6.84
CA ILE A 53 -4.96 5.51 6.60
C ILE A 53 -5.12 6.32 7.88
N ARG A 54 -4.97 7.64 7.79
CA ARG A 54 -5.29 8.53 8.92
C ARG A 54 -6.80 8.71 9.03
N ILE A 55 -7.39 8.37 10.17
CA ILE A 55 -8.85 8.43 10.36
C ILE A 55 -9.30 9.57 11.29
N ARG A 56 -8.38 10.13 12.09
CA ARG A 56 -8.64 11.26 13.01
C ARG A 56 -8.02 12.57 12.54
N GLY A 57 -8.62 13.68 13.01
CA GLY A 57 -8.18 15.05 12.72
C GLY A 57 -6.83 15.43 13.34
N ILE A 58 -6.46 16.72 13.23
CA ILE A 58 -5.16 17.27 13.64
C ILE A 58 -5.14 17.89 15.04
N ASN A 59 -6.32 18.14 15.63
CA ASN A 59 -6.46 18.81 16.92
C ASN A 59 -6.19 17.86 18.09
N GLY A 60 -5.61 18.38 19.18
CA GLY A 60 -5.37 17.61 20.40
C GLY A 60 -4.37 16.45 20.24
N VAL A 61 -3.51 16.47 19.22
CA VAL A 61 -2.51 15.41 18.99
C VAL A 61 -1.22 15.75 19.75
N SER A 62 -0.80 14.83 20.62
CA SER A 62 0.44 14.96 21.40
C SER A 62 1.67 15.11 20.48
N PRO A 63 2.74 15.80 20.93
CA PRO A 63 3.93 16.05 20.09
C PRO A 63 4.56 14.77 19.54
N LYS A 64 4.66 13.71 20.36
CA LYS A 64 5.20 12.40 19.96
C LYS A 64 4.39 11.77 18.83
N VAL A 65 3.07 11.68 18.99
CA VAL A 65 2.16 11.12 17.98
C VAL A 65 2.19 11.98 16.70
N ARG A 66 2.18 13.31 16.85
CA ARG A 66 2.24 14.26 15.72
C ARG A 66 3.50 14.03 14.89
N LYS A 67 4.66 13.85 15.54
CA LYS A 67 5.93 13.61 14.85
C LYS A 67 5.91 12.27 14.09
N VAL A 68 5.39 11.20 14.69
CA VAL A 68 5.29 9.90 14.03
C VAL A 68 4.35 9.96 12.81
N LEU A 69 3.19 10.61 12.92
CA LEU A 69 2.28 10.84 11.79
C LEU A 69 2.95 11.67 10.68
N GLN A 70 3.79 12.65 11.02
CA GLN A 70 4.56 13.42 10.03
C GLN A 70 5.60 12.56 9.31
N LEU A 71 6.31 11.68 10.02
CA LEU A 71 7.28 10.75 9.42
C LEU A 71 6.59 9.74 8.49
N LEU A 72 5.40 9.28 8.85
CA LEU A 72 4.53 8.46 7.98
C LEU A 72 3.87 9.28 6.85
N ARG A 73 4.09 10.60 6.79
CA ARG A 73 3.49 11.52 5.79
C ARG A 73 1.95 11.61 5.88
N LEU A 74 1.37 11.21 7.00
CA LEU A 74 -0.07 11.22 7.29
C LEU A 74 -0.50 12.56 7.90
N ARG A 75 -0.35 13.65 7.14
CA ARG A 75 -0.59 15.02 7.64
C ARG A 75 -2.06 15.45 7.67
N GLN A 76 -2.87 14.98 6.72
CA GLN A 76 -4.29 15.30 6.60
C GLN A 76 -5.14 14.08 6.93
N ILE A 77 -6.38 14.30 7.38
CA ILE A 77 -7.36 13.21 7.54
C ILE A 77 -7.57 12.52 6.19
N PHE A 78 -7.73 11.21 6.23
CA PHE A 78 -7.87 10.32 5.07
C PHE A 78 -6.69 10.35 4.10
N ASN A 79 -5.51 10.81 4.56
CA ASN A 79 -4.28 10.45 3.88
C ASN A 79 -4.02 8.94 4.04
N GLY A 80 -3.60 8.31 2.95
CA GLY A 80 -3.15 6.92 2.89
C GLY A 80 -1.68 6.84 2.49
N THR A 81 -0.93 5.89 3.04
CA THR A 81 0.43 5.59 2.59
C THR A 81 0.75 4.10 2.73
N PHE A 82 1.66 3.61 1.89
CA PHE A 82 2.24 2.29 2.06
C PHE A 82 3.38 2.32 3.07
N VAL A 83 3.49 1.30 3.91
CA VAL A 83 4.55 1.16 4.90
C VAL A 83 5.09 -0.27 4.82
N LYS A 84 6.41 -0.41 4.65
CA LYS A 84 7.10 -1.69 4.80
C LYS A 84 7.08 -2.06 6.28
N LEU A 85 6.58 -3.26 6.58
CA LEU A 85 6.51 -3.79 7.93
C LEU A 85 7.87 -4.34 8.36
N ASN A 86 8.39 -3.77 9.45
CA ASN A 86 9.53 -4.23 10.21
C ASN A 86 9.29 -3.87 11.70
N LYS A 87 10.15 -4.35 12.61
CA LYS A 87 9.99 -4.11 14.05
C LYS A 87 9.85 -2.61 14.39
N ALA A 88 10.64 -1.75 13.74
CA ALA A 88 10.60 -0.30 14.00
C ALA A 88 9.31 0.35 13.48
N SER A 89 8.87 0.01 12.26
CA SER A 89 7.64 0.56 11.69
C SER A 89 6.42 0.09 12.45
N ILE A 90 6.39 -1.16 12.92
CA ILE A 90 5.31 -1.69 13.76
C ILE A 90 5.23 -0.90 15.07
N ASN A 91 6.36 -0.63 15.72
CA ASN A 91 6.38 0.20 16.92
C ASN A 91 5.92 1.64 16.65
N MET A 92 6.26 2.22 15.49
CA MET A 92 5.71 3.51 15.09
C MET A 92 4.19 3.45 14.89
N LEU A 93 3.66 2.40 14.26
CA LEU A 93 2.23 2.22 14.04
C LEU A 93 1.47 2.07 15.38
N ARG A 94 2.02 1.30 16.34
CA ARG A 94 1.47 1.15 17.69
C ARG A 94 1.35 2.49 18.43
N ILE A 95 2.33 3.39 18.30
CA ILE A 95 2.29 4.72 18.94
C ILE A 95 1.13 5.57 18.40
N VAL A 96 0.82 5.47 17.11
CA VAL A 96 -0.21 6.30 16.45
C VAL A 96 -1.51 5.56 16.23
N GLU A 97 -1.64 4.34 16.75
CA GLU A 97 -2.72 3.40 16.49
C GLU A 97 -4.12 4.00 16.67
N PRO A 98 -4.39 4.81 17.72
CA PRO A 98 -5.71 5.44 17.90
C PRO A 98 -6.08 6.48 16.84
N TYR A 99 -5.16 6.88 15.96
CA TYR A 99 -5.35 7.91 14.93
C TYR A 99 -5.37 7.36 13.51
N ILE A 100 -5.03 6.08 13.35
CA ILE A 100 -4.91 5.41 12.05
C ILE A 100 -5.78 4.17 11.99
N ALA A 101 -6.19 3.80 10.78
CA ALA A 101 -6.64 2.46 10.45
C ALA A 101 -5.60 1.88 9.50
N TRP A 102 -5.12 0.67 9.76
CA TRP A 102 -4.13 0.04 8.90
C TRP A 102 -4.37 -1.45 8.74
N GLY A 103 -3.72 -2.07 7.77
CA GLY A 103 -3.81 -3.51 7.53
C GLY A 103 -3.11 -3.90 6.25
N TYR A 104 -3.35 -5.10 5.76
CA TYR A 104 -2.61 -5.71 4.66
C TYR A 104 -3.38 -5.53 3.35
N PRO A 105 -2.89 -4.69 2.41
CA PRO A 105 -3.58 -4.47 1.15
C PRO A 105 -3.36 -5.66 0.22
N ASN A 106 -4.42 -6.13 -0.43
CA ASN A 106 -4.30 -7.10 -1.51
C ASN A 106 -3.86 -6.42 -2.82
N LEU A 107 -3.44 -7.22 -3.80
CA LEU A 107 -2.98 -6.73 -5.11
C LEU A 107 -4.01 -5.82 -5.80
N LYS A 108 -5.30 -6.14 -5.71
CA LYS A 108 -6.38 -5.34 -6.29
C LYS A 108 -6.44 -3.95 -5.64
N SER A 109 -6.38 -3.87 -4.32
CA SER A 109 -6.40 -2.60 -3.59
C SER A 109 -5.17 -1.75 -3.88
N VAL A 110 -3.97 -2.34 -3.97
CA VAL A 110 -2.76 -1.60 -4.37
C VAL A 110 -2.88 -1.05 -5.79
N ASN A 111 -3.34 -1.90 -6.73
CA ASN A 111 -3.53 -1.55 -8.12
C ASN A 111 -4.55 -0.39 -8.26
N GLU A 112 -5.75 -0.55 -7.71
CA GLU A 112 -6.78 0.49 -7.78
C GLU A 112 -6.38 1.80 -7.11
N LEU A 113 -5.64 1.76 -6.00
CA LEU A 113 -5.12 2.98 -5.36
C LEU A 113 -4.14 3.72 -6.27
N ILE A 114 -3.18 3.00 -6.84
CA ILE A 114 -2.13 3.59 -7.68
C ILE A 114 -2.73 4.11 -9.00
N TYR A 115 -3.62 3.37 -9.68
CA TYR A 115 -4.22 3.86 -10.92
C TYR A 115 -5.21 5.01 -10.70
N LYS A 116 -6.08 4.94 -9.70
CA LYS A 116 -7.15 5.95 -9.52
C LYS A 116 -6.69 7.18 -8.75
N ARG A 117 -5.79 7.01 -7.77
CA ARG A 117 -5.38 8.06 -6.83
C ARG A 117 -3.88 8.24 -6.74
N GLY A 118 -3.11 7.62 -7.64
CA GLY A 118 -1.66 7.77 -7.71
C GLY A 118 -1.27 9.16 -8.19
N TYR A 119 -0.51 9.86 -7.36
CA TYR A 119 0.20 11.08 -7.73
C TYR A 119 1.69 10.87 -7.45
N GLY A 120 2.54 11.33 -8.36
CA GLY A 120 3.98 11.39 -8.18
C GLY A 120 4.41 12.73 -7.57
N LYS A 121 5.49 12.69 -6.80
CA LYS A 121 6.23 13.86 -6.31
C LYS A 121 7.33 14.19 -7.31
N ILE A 122 7.08 15.12 -8.21
CA ILE A 122 8.02 15.55 -9.27
C ILE A 122 8.34 17.03 -9.03
N ASN A 123 9.62 17.38 -8.90
CA ASN A 123 10.06 18.74 -8.58
C ASN A 123 9.31 19.35 -7.37
N LYS A 124 9.10 18.54 -6.33
CA LYS A 124 8.31 18.88 -5.12
C LYS A 124 6.82 19.21 -5.37
N LYS A 125 6.32 19.07 -6.59
CA LYS A 125 4.91 19.25 -6.95
C LYS A 125 4.19 17.91 -6.98
N ARG A 126 2.87 17.94 -6.75
CA ARG A 126 1.97 16.78 -6.82
C ARG A 126 1.42 16.68 -8.24
N ILE A 127 1.83 15.67 -9.00
CA ILE A 127 1.44 15.46 -10.40
C ILE A 127 0.72 14.12 -10.56
N ALA A 128 -0.41 14.10 -11.27
CA ALA A 128 -1.16 12.88 -11.52
C ALA A 128 -0.35 11.91 -12.41
N LEU A 129 -0.41 10.61 -12.13
CA LEU A 129 0.30 9.60 -12.91
C LEU A 129 -0.49 9.21 -14.16
N THR A 130 -0.45 10.06 -15.19
CA THR A 130 -1.17 9.86 -16.46
C THR A 130 -0.35 9.14 -17.53
N ASP A 131 0.99 9.28 -17.49
CA ASP A 131 1.91 8.67 -18.47
C ASP A 131 3.10 8.00 -17.76
N ASN A 132 3.47 6.83 -18.27
CA ASN A 132 4.66 6.08 -17.86
C ASN A 132 5.95 6.88 -18.02
N ALA A 133 6.00 7.86 -18.92
CA ALA A 133 7.15 8.74 -19.07
C ALA A 133 7.49 9.51 -17.78
N LEU A 134 6.48 9.90 -16.98
CA LEU A 134 6.68 10.61 -15.71
C LEU A 134 7.39 9.73 -14.67
N ILE A 135 7.06 8.43 -14.67
CA ILE A 135 7.63 7.42 -13.79
C ILE A 135 9.05 7.12 -14.23
N ALA A 136 9.24 6.80 -15.52
CA ALA A 136 10.55 6.51 -16.08
C ALA A 136 11.55 7.66 -15.87
N ARG A 137 11.10 8.92 -15.97
CA ARG A 137 11.96 10.08 -15.69
C ARG A 137 12.45 10.13 -14.23
N SER A 138 11.58 9.77 -13.29
CA SER A 138 11.87 9.91 -11.85
C SER A 138 12.53 8.67 -11.24
N LEU A 139 12.14 7.48 -11.70
CA LEU A 139 12.52 6.19 -11.14
C LEU A 139 13.22 5.27 -12.15
N GLY A 140 13.43 5.68 -13.40
CA GLY A 140 14.07 4.85 -14.42
C GLY A 140 15.47 4.41 -14.06
N LYS A 141 16.22 5.23 -13.30
CA LYS A 141 17.54 4.87 -12.72
C LYS A 141 17.50 3.67 -11.77
N TYR A 142 16.32 3.32 -11.26
CA TYR A 142 16.09 2.17 -10.39
C TYR A 142 15.45 0.98 -11.13
N GLY A 143 15.28 1.06 -12.45
CA GLY A 143 14.66 0.01 -13.26
C GLY A 143 13.12 0.05 -13.28
N ILE A 144 12.51 1.07 -12.68
CA ILE A 144 11.05 1.28 -12.64
C ILE A 144 10.67 2.24 -13.77
N ILE A 145 10.09 1.70 -14.83
CA ILE A 145 9.82 2.46 -16.06
C ILE A 145 8.32 2.63 -16.36
N CYS A 146 7.45 1.88 -15.71
CA CYS A 146 6.01 1.95 -15.90
C CYS A 146 5.22 1.81 -14.60
N MET A 147 3.90 1.93 -14.72
CA MET A 147 2.99 1.75 -13.60
C MET A 147 3.01 0.34 -13.02
N GLU A 148 3.12 -0.68 -13.86
CA GLU A 148 3.14 -2.08 -13.43
C GLU A 148 4.39 -2.39 -12.62
N ASP A 149 5.56 -1.85 -13.02
CA ASP A 149 6.79 -1.92 -12.21
C ASP A 149 6.58 -1.25 -10.84
N LEU A 150 5.94 -0.07 -10.80
CA LEU A 150 5.69 0.65 -9.55
C LEU A 150 4.76 -0.14 -8.62
N ILE A 151 3.67 -0.71 -9.16
CA ILE A 151 2.71 -1.53 -8.41
C ILE A 151 3.42 -2.78 -7.88
N HIS A 152 4.22 -3.44 -8.71
CA HIS A 152 4.96 -4.62 -8.33
C HIS A 152 5.94 -4.32 -7.20
N GLU A 153 6.77 -3.29 -7.35
CA GLU A 153 7.75 -2.87 -6.37
C GLU A 153 7.12 -2.54 -5.01
N ILE A 154 5.95 -1.91 -5.01
CA ILE A 154 5.19 -1.60 -3.80
C ILE A 154 4.60 -2.88 -3.18
N TYR A 155 3.90 -3.69 -3.97
CA TYR A 155 3.17 -4.86 -3.47
C TYR A 155 4.09 -5.94 -2.91
N THR A 156 5.17 -6.27 -3.62
CA THR A 156 6.14 -7.31 -3.19
C THR A 156 7.16 -6.79 -2.18
N VAL A 157 7.16 -5.49 -1.90
CA VAL A 157 8.15 -4.82 -1.06
C VAL A 157 9.57 -5.09 -1.58
N GLY A 158 9.77 -4.76 -2.85
CA GLY A 158 11.03 -5.01 -3.55
C GLY A 158 12.21 -4.19 -3.02
N LYS A 159 13.36 -4.33 -3.68
CA LYS A 159 14.64 -3.72 -3.27
C LYS A 159 14.59 -2.19 -3.27
N ARG A 160 13.77 -1.59 -4.13
CA ARG A 160 13.59 -0.15 -4.37
C ARG A 160 12.24 0.37 -3.84
N PHE A 161 11.63 -0.36 -2.91
CA PHE A 161 10.39 0.04 -2.25
C PHE A 161 10.45 1.46 -1.66
N LYS A 162 11.58 1.83 -1.04
CA LYS A 162 11.74 3.15 -0.41
C LYS A 162 11.64 4.27 -1.44
N GLU A 163 12.31 4.11 -2.58
CA GLU A 163 12.33 5.07 -3.68
C GLU A 163 10.95 5.16 -4.35
N ALA A 164 10.33 4.02 -4.64
CA ALA A 164 8.97 3.92 -5.19
C ALA A 164 7.93 4.60 -4.28
N ASN A 165 7.95 4.27 -2.99
CA ASN A 165 6.99 4.80 -2.02
C ASN A 165 7.23 6.29 -1.72
N ASN A 166 8.48 6.76 -1.72
CA ASN A 166 8.79 8.18 -1.55
C ASN A 166 8.41 9.02 -2.78
N PHE A 167 8.49 8.44 -3.97
CA PHE A 167 7.99 9.05 -5.20
C PHE A 167 6.47 9.23 -5.16
N LEU A 168 5.72 8.25 -4.65
CA LEU A 168 4.28 8.39 -4.45
C LEU A 168 3.98 9.51 -3.43
N TRP A 169 3.14 10.46 -3.84
CA TRP A 169 2.52 11.41 -2.93
C TRP A 169 1.53 10.65 -2.04
N PRO A 170 1.41 10.97 -0.73
CA PRO A 170 0.41 10.34 0.13
C PRO A 170 -0.98 10.40 -0.50
N PHE A 171 -1.65 9.26 -0.59
CA PHE A 171 -2.96 9.14 -1.23
C PHE A 171 -3.96 10.01 -0.49
N LYS A 172 -4.64 10.91 -1.19
CA LYS A 172 -5.76 11.65 -0.62
C LYS A 172 -7.03 10.87 -0.91
N LEU A 173 -7.55 10.18 0.10
CA LEU A 173 -8.76 9.38 0.00
C LEU A 173 -10.01 10.21 0.34
N SER A 174 -11.17 9.81 -0.17
CA SER A 174 -12.44 10.40 0.25
C SER A 174 -12.90 9.79 1.57
N SER A 175 -13.85 10.45 2.23
CA SER A 175 -14.60 9.84 3.34
C SER A 175 -15.18 8.49 2.90
N PRO A 176 -15.16 7.46 3.74
CA PRO A 176 -15.72 6.17 3.37
C PRO A 176 -17.22 6.28 3.13
N ARG A 177 -17.69 5.76 1.99
CA ARG A 177 -19.13 5.59 1.74
C ARG A 177 -19.76 4.74 2.86
N GLY A 178 -20.88 5.20 3.40
CA GLY A 178 -21.52 4.61 4.59
C GLY A 178 -20.85 4.93 5.93
N GLY A 179 -19.84 5.81 5.94
CA GLY A 179 -19.23 6.32 7.16
C GLY A 179 -18.30 5.35 7.90
N MET A 180 -17.89 5.80 9.09
CA MET A 180 -17.12 5.05 10.09
C MET A 180 -18.02 4.83 11.29
N LYS A 181 -17.87 3.70 11.99
CA LYS A 181 -18.62 3.37 13.20
C LYS A 181 -18.17 4.25 14.38
N LYS A 182 -16.91 4.08 14.79
CA LYS A 182 -16.33 4.81 15.94
C LYS A 182 -14.82 4.92 15.78
N LYS A 183 -14.37 6.12 15.40
CA LYS A 183 -12.96 6.44 15.09
C LYS A 183 -12.00 6.30 16.27
N THR A 184 -12.50 6.32 17.50
CA THR A 184 -11.69 6.31 18.73
C THR A 184 -11.47 4.92 19.30
N THR A 185 -12.32 3.96 18.94
CA THR A 185 -12.31 2.59 19.47
C THR A 185 -11.54 1.67 18.52
N HIS A 186 -10.83 0.68 19.06
CA HIS A 186 -10.06 -0.26 18.25
C HIS A 186 -10.99 -1.13 17.38
N PHE A 187 -10.50 -1.63 16.25
CA PHE A 187 -11.31 -2.42 15.32
C PHE A 187 -11.88 -3.69 15.95
N VAL A 188 -11.08 -4.39 16.76
CA VAL A 188 -11.50 -5.60 17.50
C VAL A 188 -12.62 -5.31 18.50
N GLU A 189 -12.65 -4.10 19.05
CA GLU A 189 -13.70 -3.62 19.96
C GLU A 189 -14.92 -3.04 19.21
N GLY A 190 -15.01 -3.26 17.89
CA GLY A 190 -16.12 -2.79 17.06
C GLY A 190 -15.96 -1.37 16.50
N GLY A 191 -14.83 -0.71 16.70
CA GLY A 191 -14.52 0.62 16.18
C GLY A 191 -13.81 0.65 14.82
N ASP A 192 -13.02 1.71 14.58
CA ASP A 192 -12.31 1.92 13.32
C ASP A 192 -10.79 2.08 13.42
N ALA A 193 -10.25 2.23 14.63
CA ALA A 193 -8.82 2.44 14.83
C ALA A 193 -8.03 1.12 14.82
N GLY A 194 -6.73 1.24 14.53
CA GLY A 194 -5.76 0.17 14.63
C GLY A 194 -5.73 -0.82 13.47
N ASN A 195 -5.19 -2.00 13.77
CA ASN A 195 -4.98 -3.03 12.75
C ASN A 195 -6.30 -3.72 12.39
N ARG A 196 -6.59 -3.75 11.10
CA ARG A 196 -7.76 -4.40 10.48
C ARG A 196 -7.38 -5.59 9.63
N GLU A 197 -6.09 -5.95 9.59
CA GLU A 197 -5.56 -7.03 8.76
C GLU A 197 -6.08 -6.92 7.31
N ASP A 198 -6.65 -7.98 6.74
CA ASP A 198 -7.19 -7.99 5.39
C ASP A 198 -8.50 -7.20 5.24
N GLN A 199 -9.19 -6.87 6.34
CA GLN A 199 -10.43 -6.07 6.31
C GLN A 199 -10.17 -4.61 5.91
N ILE A 200 -8.90 -4.16 5.93
CA ILE A 200 -8.53 -2.84 5.39
C ILE A 200 -8.97 -2.67 3.93
N ASN A 201 -8.97 -3.76 3.16
CA ASN A 201 -9.33 -3.74 1.74
C ASN A 201 -10.78 -3.31 1.52
N ARG A 202 -11.69 -3.66 2.45
CA ARG A 202 -13.08 -3.20 2.41
C ARG A 202 -13.18 -1.71 2.71
N LEU A 203 -12.37 -1.18 3.64
CA LEU A 203 -12.30 0.26 3.90
C LEU A 203 -11.74 1.00 2.68
N ILE A 204 -10.64 0.54 2.09
CA ILE A 204 -10.03 1.14 0.89
C ILE A 204 -11.08 1.25 -0.23
N ARG A 205 -11.84 0.21 -0.53
CA ARG A 205 -12.87 0.24 -1.59
C ARG A 205 -13.98 1.27 -1.35
N ARG A 206 -14.30 1.58 -0.09
CA ARG A 206 -15.30 2.60 0.27
C ARG A 206 -14.75 4.02 0.17
N MET A 207 -13.42 4.19 0.24
CA MET A 207 -12.72 5.47 0.23
C MET A 207 -12.01 5.79 -1.10
N ASN A 208 -11.86 4.77 -1.97
CA ASN A 208 -11.20 4.88 -3.27
C ASN A 208 -12.17 5.31 -4.36
#